data_AF-A0A4Q6VCI1-F1
#
_entry.id   AF-A0A4Q6VCI1-F1
#
_cell.length_a   1.000
_cell.length_b   1.000
_cell.length_c   1.000
_cell.angle_alpha   90.00
_cell.angle_beta   90.00
_cell.angle_gamma   90.00
#
_symmetry.space_group_name_H-M   'P 1'
#
loop_
_entity.id
_entity.type
_entity.pdbx_description
1 polymer ?
#
loop_
_entity_poly.entity_id
_entity_poly.type
_entity_poly.pdbx_seq_one_letter_code
_entity_poly.pdbx_strand_id
1 'polypeptide(L)'
;MRLTPTERDRLLIFNAAQLARARQARGLRLNVPEATALISDTVCEAARDGARLAEAVAAGRAVLGPGDVLPGVADVLTEIQVEAVFEDGSRLAVLADPIGGGHTGDQAPGALLPGPPHAEPSPVLTLPVTNTATVPVSVTSHFHFFEANPRLRFDRAAAYGMRLAVPAGSSLRFGPGETRGAGLTPIGGARVVIGFAGLVDGPLDAPGARAEALRRAAACGYLGAEAPCTEPAPPGVTPAPPGTTSAPEADA
;
A
#
# COMPACT_ATOMS: atom_id res chain seq x y z
N MET A 1 -4.70 -15.89 44.77
CA MET A 1 -4.35 -14.78 43.85
C MET A 1 -5.64 -14.22 43.25
N ARG A 2 -5.69 -12.92 42.92
CA ARG A 2 -6.81 -12.32 42.18
C ARG A 2 -6.41 -12.17 40.71
N LEU A 3 -6.46 -13.27 39.96
CA LEU A 3 -6.08 -13.30 38.55
C LEU A 3 -7.14 -12.61 37.69
N THR A 4 -6.69 -11.62 36.93
CA THR A 4 -7.44 -11.00 35.83
C THR A 4 -7.68 -11.98 34.68
N PRO A 5 -8.66 -11.72 33.79
CA PRO A 5 -8.86 -12.55 32.60
C PRO A 5 -7.59 -12.72 31.75
N THR A 6 -6.86 -11.63 31.48
CA THR A 6 -5.62 -11.66 30.69
C THR A 6 -4.54 -12.53 31.33
N GLU A 7 -4.40 -12.50 32.66
CA GLU A 7 -3.45 -13.37 33.36
C GLU A 7 -3.84 -14.85 33.28
N ARG A 8 -5.15 -15.15 33.27
CA ARG A 8 -5.63 -16.52 33.05
C ARG A 8 -5.32 -16.99 31.62
N ASP A 9 -5.50 -16.13 30.63
CA ASP A 9 -5.19 -16.46 29.23
C ASP A 9 -3.69 -16.72 29.04
N ARG A 10 -2.81 -15.95 29.71
CA ARG A 10 -1.37 -16.24 29.71
C ARG A 10 -1.04 -17.59 30.33
N LEU A 11 -1.72 -17.98 31.41
CA LEU A 11 -1.56 -19.32 31.98
C LEU A 11 -2.04 -20.42 31.01
N LEU A 12 -3.06 -20.16 30.20
CA LEU A 12 -3.48 -21.09 29.14
C LEU A 12 -2.41 -21.23 28.05
N ILE A 13 -1.79 -20.13 27.62
CA ILE A 13 -0.66 -20.15 26.68
C ILE A 13 0.49 -20.98 27.25
N PHE A 14 0.90 -20.70 28.50
CA PHE A 14 1.94 -21.45 29.19
C PHE A 14 1.63 -22.95 29.23
N ASN A 15 0.41 -23.35 29.61
CA ASN A 15 0.03 -24.77 29.66
C ASN A 15 0.08 -25.44 28.28
N ALA A 16 -0.37 -24.75 27.23
CA ALA A 16 -0.28 -25.24 25.86
C ALA A 16 1.18 -25.38 25.39
N ALA A 17 2.04 -24.42 25.75
CA ALA A 17 3.46 -24.47 25.47
C ALA A 17 4.16 -25.62 26.20
N GLN A 18 3.81 -25.88 27.46
CA GLN A 18 4.36 -27.02 28.20
C GLN A 18 3.96 -28.36 27.59
N LEU A 19 2.72 -28.48 27.10
CA LEU A 19 2.29 -29.64 26.34
C LEU A 19 3.10 -29.79 25.03
N ALA A 20 3.36 -28.69 24.32
CA ALA A 20 4.18 -28.68 23.11
C ALA A 20 5.64 -29.10 23.40
N ARG A 21 6.28 -28.53 24.43
CA ARG A 21 7.63 -28.92 24.87
C ARG A 21 7.71 -30.39 25.24
N ALA A 22 6.71 -30.91 25.96
CA ALA A 22 6.64 -32.33 26.31
C ALA A 22 6.49 -33.25 25.08
N ARG A 23 5.77 -32.80 24.04
CA ARG A 23 5.66 -33.52 22.76
C ARG A 23 6.99 -33.48 21.99
N GLN A 24 7.60 -32.31 21.87
CA GLN A 24 8.90 -32.12 21.21
C GLN A 24 10.01 -32.95 21.87
N ALA A 25 10.05 -33.01 23.21
CA ALA A 25 11.01 -33.82 23.96
C ALA A 25 10.91 -35.33 23.68
N ARG A 26 9.77 -35.80 23.15
CA ARG A 26 9.58 -37.19 22.68
C ARG A 26 9.91 -37.36 21.20
N GLY A 27 10.46 -36.34 20.55
CA GLY A 27 10.82 -36.34 19.12
C GLY A 27 9.66 -36.09 18.17
N LEU A 28 8.52 -35.58 18.64
CA LEU A 28 7.40 -35.22 17.77
C LEU A 28 7.62 -33.86 17.13
N ARG A 29 7.34 -33.77 15.83
CA ARG A 29 7.25 -32.50 15.11
C ARG A 29 5.94 -31.80 15.46
N LEU A 30 6.01 -30.50 15.74
CA LEU A 30 4.91 -29.71 16.24
C LEU A 30 3.92 -29.31 15.13
N ASN A 31 2.64 -29.27 15.47
CA ASN A 31 1.59 -28.67 14.62
C ASN A 31 1.46 -27.15 14.87
N VAL A 32 0.53 -26.49 14.16
CA VAL A 32 0.32 -25.03 14.25
C VAL A 32 0.02 -24.56 15.69
N PRO A 33 -1.01 -25.08 16.41
CA PRO A 33 -1.27 -24.66 17.79
C PRO A 33 -0.09 -24.85 18.75
N GLU A 34 0.66 -25.95 18.62
CA GLU A 34 1.81 -26.24 19.47
C GLU A 34 2.97 -25.28 19.22
N ALA A 35 3.30 -25.03 17.96
CA ALA A 35 4.34 -24.07 17.57
C ALA A 35 3.96 -22.65 18.01
N THR A 36 2.71 -22.23 17.79
CA THR A 36 2.21 -20.92 18.24
C THR A 36 2.33 -20.76 19.74
N ALA A 37 1.92 -21.76 20.53
CA ALA A 37 1.98 -21.69 21.99
C ALA A 37 3.42 -21.61 22.49
N LEU A 38 4.31 -22.47 21.99
CA LEU A 38 5.71 -22.52 22.43
C LEU A 38 6.46 -21.22 22.10
N ILE A 39 6.26 -20.67 20.89
CA ILE A 39 6.87 -19.41 20.49
C ILE A 39 6.33 -18.25 21.33
N SER A 40 5.01 -18.18 21.51
CA SER A 40 4.37 -17.12 22.32
C SER A 40 4.83 -17.14 23.78
N ASP A 41 4.90 -18.34 24.37
CA ASP A 41 5.43 -18.57 25.71
C ASP A 41 6.90 -18.11 25.82
N THR A 42 7.73 -18.47 24.85
CA THR A 42 9.15 -18.07 24.84
C THR A 42 9.32 -16.53 24.81
N VAL A 43 8.45 -15.83 24.08
CA VAL A 43 8.44 -14.34 24.08
C VAL A 43 8.00 -13.79 25.44
N CYS A 44 6.95 -14.37 26.04
CA CYS A 44 6.46 -13.96 27.35
C CYS A 44 7.51 -14.16 28.45
N GLU A 45 8.19 -15.31 28.47
CA GLU A 45 9.23 -15.60 29.46
C GLU A 45 10.47 -14.71 29.25
N ALA A 46 10.90 -14.48 28.00
CA ALA A 46 11.99 -13.54 27.72
C ALA A 46 11.66 -12.11 28.19
N ALA A 47 10.43 -11.65 27.96
CA ALA A 47 9.97 -10.35 28.48
C ALA A 47 9.97 -10.33 30.01
N ARG A 48 9.55 -11.43 30.65
CA ARG A 48 9.53 -11.57 32.11
C ARG A 48 10.92 -11.57 32.72
N ASP A 49 11.92 -12.10 32.01
CA ASP A 49 13.34 -12.11 32.36
C ASP A 49 14.03 -10.74 32.15
N GLY A 50 13.29 -9.73 31.66
CA GLY A 50 13.79 -8.37 31.48
C GLY A 50 14.39 -8.08 30.10
N ALA A 51 14.23 -8.99 29.13
CA ALA A 51 14.68 -8.76 27.76
C ALA A 51 13.89 -7.60 27.12
N ARG A 52 14.53 -6.84 26.22
CA ARG A 52 13.83 -5.83 25.41
C ARG A 52 12.94 -6.49 24.36
N LEU A 53 11.95 -5.75 23.86
CA LEU A 53 11.02 -6.24 22.84
C LEU A 53 11.72 -6.93 21.65
N ALA A 54 12.78 -6.32 21.11
CA ALA A 54 13.53 -6.88 19.99
C ALA A 54 14.22 -8.21 20.34
N GLU A 55 14.74 -8.34 21.57
CA GLU A 55 15.42 -9.54 22.07
C GLU A 55 14.41 -10.66 22.32
N ALA A 56 13.24 -10.34 22.91
CA ALA A 56 12.16 -11.29 23.10
C ALA A 56 11.61 -11.83 21.78
N VAL A 57 11.43 -10.95 20.77
CA VAL A 57 11.06 -11.35 19.40
C VAL A 57 12.13 -12.25 18.78
N ALA A 58 13.42 -11.91 18.94
CA ALA A 58 14.51 -12.73 18.43
C ALA A 58 14.55 -14.12 19.11
N ALA A 59 14.34 -14.19 20.42
CA ALA A 59 14.24 -15.45 21.16
C ALA A 59 13.07 -16.31 20.66
N GLY A 60 11.90 -15.70 20.43
CA GLY A 60 10.75 -16.39 19.86
C GLY A 60 11.00 -16.96 18.45
N ARG A 61 11.76 -16.26 17.60
CA ARG A 61 12.15 -16.76 16.26
C ARG A 61 13.21 -17.86 16.32
N ALA A 62 14.04 -17.88 17.35
CA ALA A 62 15.15 -18.83 17.46
C ALA A 62 14.74 -20.17 18.07
N VAL A 63 13.55 -20.27 18.68
CA VAL A 63 13.16 -21.43 19.50
C VAL A 63 12.71 -22.64 18.69
N LEU A 64 12.20 -22.44 17.46
CA LEU A 64 11.80 -23.51 16.56
C LEU A 64 12.37 -23.26 15.17
N GLY A 65 12.87 -24.32 14.54
CA GLY A 65 13.25 -24.33 13.13
C GLY A 65 12.35 -25.23 12.27
N PRO A 66 12.63 -25.30 10.95
CA PRO A 66 11.84 -26.10 10.00
C PRO A 66 11.78 -27.60 10.33
N GLY A 67 12.82 -28.12 11.01
CA GLY A 67 12.88 -29.51 11.44
C GLY A 67 11.98 -29.85 12.63
N ASP A 68 11.60 -28.83 13.42
CA ASP A 68 10.82 -29.01 14.65
C ASP A 68 9.32 -29.06 14.42
N VAL A 69 8.84 -28.64 13.25
CA VAL A 69 7.41 -28.50 12.94
C VAL A 69 7.01 -29.41 11.80
N LEU A 70 5.74 -29.82 11.71
CA LEU A 70 5.21 -30.64 10.62
C LEU A 70 5.31 -29.91 9.26
N PRO A 71 5.37 -30.64 8.12
CA PRO A 71 5.32 -30.01 6.79
C PRO A 71 4.06 -29.14 6.64
N GLY A 72 4.19 -27.97 6.02
CA GLY A 72 3.09 -27.01 5.84
C GLY A 72 2.84 -26.09 7.04
N VAL A 73 3.40 -26.36 8.23
CA VAL A 73 3.22 -25.48 9.41
C VAL A 73 3.83 -24.10 9.16
N ALA A 74 5.03 -24.04 8.57
CA ALA A 74 5.68 -22.77 8.23
C ALA A 74 4.88 -21.95 7.20
N ASP A 75 4.13 -22.61 6.32
CA ASP A 75 3.28 -21.94 5.33
C ASP A 75 1.99 -21.37 5.96
N VAL A 76 1.45 -22.04 6.99
CA VAL A 76 0.23 -21.61 7.68
C VAL A 76 0.52 -20.57 8.77
N LEU A 77 1.60 -20.76 9.53
CA LEU A 77 1.99 -19.92 10.64
C LEU A 77 2.89 -18.77 10.15
N THR A 78 2.32 -17.81 9.43
CA THR A 78 3.06 -16.70 8.82
C THR A 78 3.34 -15.55 9.78
N GLU A 79 2.54 -15.41 10.84
CA GLU A 79 2.71 -14.37 11.84
C GLU A 79 2.17 -14.82 13.21
N ILE A 80 2.89 -14.49 14.27
CA ILE A 80 2.40 -14.59 15.65
C ILE A 80 2.38 -13.19 16.25
N GLN A 81 1.26 -12.87 16.91
CA GLN A 81 1.11 -11.66 17.71
C GLN A 81 0.84 -12.05 19.15
N VAL A 82 1.68 -11.59 20.08
CA VAL A 82 1.54 -11.87 21.51
C VAL A 82 1.80 -10.61 22.34
N GLU A 83 0.92 -10.32 23.30
CA GLU A 83 1.12 -9.24 24.26
C GLU A 83 1.86 -9.76 25.50
N ALA A 84 3.09 -9.32 25.68
CA ALA A 84 3.94 -9.66 26.82
C ALA A 84 4.12 -8.44 27.76
N VAL A 85 4.36 -8.71 29.04
CA VAL A 85 4.63 -7.66 30.04
C VAL A 85 6.14 -7.52 30.20
N PHE A 86 6.65 -6.39 29.76
CA PHE A 86 8.03 -5.97 29.93
C PHE A 86 8.18 -5.10 31.19
N GLU A 87 9.41 -4.75 31.55
CA GLU A 87 9.68 -3.83 32.67
C GLU A 87 8.98 -2.47 32.52
N ASP A 88 8.77 -2.03 31.27
CA ASP A 88 8.09 -0.77 30.94
C ASP A 88 6.59 -0.94 30.61
N GLY A 89 6.02 -2.11 30.91
CA GLY A 89 4.60 -2.42 30.76
C GLY A 89 4.29 -3.39 29.61
N SER A 90 3.00 -3.52 29.30
CA SER A 90 2.53 -4.38 28.22
C SER A 90 2.96 -3.85 26.85
N ARG A 91 3.51 -4.72 25.99
CA ARG A 91 3.78 -4.43 24.59
C ARG A 91 3.37 -5.59 23.68
N LEU A 92 2.96 -5.27 22.46
CA LEU A 92 2.67 -6.24 21.42
C LEU A 92 3.98 -6.66 20.73
N ALA A 93 4.32 -7.94 20.82
CA ALA A 93 5.37 -8.56 20.04
C ALA A 93 4.78 -9.19 18.78
N VAL A 94 5.31 -8.82 17.62
CA VAL A 94 4.89 -9.33 16.31
C VAL A 94 6.05 -10.08 15.66
N LEU A 95 5.85 -11.36 15.42
CA LEU A 95 6.83 -12.27 14.83
C LEU A 95 6.36 -12.67 13.44
N ALA A 96 6.78 -11.90 12.43
CA ALA A 96 6.56 -12.25 11.02
C ALA A 96 7.53 -13.37 10.58
N ASP A 97 7.02 -14.41 9.93
CA ASP A 97 7.74 -15.65 9.61
C ASP A 97 8.50 -16.22 10.83
N PRO A 98 7.76 -16.72 11.85
CA PRO A 98 8.33 -17.14 13.11
C PRO A 98 9.13 -18.44 13.04
N ILE A 99 8.97 -19.26 11.99
CA ILE A 99 9.74 -20.49 11.77
C ILE A 99 11.00 -20.22 10.91
N GLY A 100 10.96 -19.21 10.04
CA GLY A 100 12.11 -18.76 9.25
C GLY A 100 12.48 -19.67 8.08
N GLY A 101 11.64 -20.66 7.74
CA GLY A 101 11.89 -21.58 6.63
C GLY A 101 11.03 -22.83 6.63
N GLY A 102 11.28 -23.72 5.66
CA GLY A 102 10.49 -24.95 5.48
C GLY A 102 9.18 -24.76 4.72
N HIS A 103 9.03 -23.60 4.06
CA HIS A 103 7.89 -23.31 3.19
C HIS A 103 7.84 -24.25 1.99
N THR A 104 6.63 -24.70 1.66
CA THR A 104 6.36 -25.64 0.58
C THR A 104 5.75 -24.97 -0.66
N GLY A 105 5.52 -23.65 -0.62
CA GLY A 105 5.14 -22.85 -1.79
C GLY A 105 3.85 -23.35 -2.43
N ASP A 106 3.91 -23.76 -3.69
CA ASP A 106 2.74 -24.27 -4.43
C ASP A 106 2.16 -25.57 -3.85
N GLN A 107 2.90 -26.25 -2.98
CA GLN A 107 2.44 -27.45 -2.26
C GLN A 107 1.91 -27.14 -0.85
N ALA A 108 1.88 -25.86 -0.47
CA ALA A 108 1.41 -25.43 0.84
C ALA A 108 -0.10 -25.69 1.02
N PRO A 109 -0.55 -25.95 2.25
CA PRO A 109 -1.98 -25.95 2.57
C PRO A 109 -2.63 -24.62 2.16
N GLY A 110 -3.60 -24.67 1.23
CA GLY A 110 -4.28 -23.48 0.73
C GLY A 110 -3.53 -22.70 -0.35
N ALA A 111 -2.48 -23.27 -0.94
CA ALA A 111 -1.78 -22.68 -2.09
C ALA A 111 -2.77 -22.33 -3.22
N LEU A 112 -2.62 -21.12 -3.76
CA LEU A 112 -3.48 -20.61 -4.83
C LEU A 112 -2.95 -21.11 -6.18
N LEU A 113 -3.85 -21.62 -7.01
CA LEU A 113 -3.56 -21.91 -8.41
C LEU A 113 -3.91 -20.67 -9.24
N PRO A 114 -2.91 -19.91 -9.73
CA PRO A 114 -3.17 -18.67 -10.45
C PRO A 114 -3.91 -18.97 -11.76
N GLY A 115 -5.00 -18.22 -11.98
CA GLY A 115 -5.67 -18.18 -13.28
C GLY A 115 -4.94 -17.29 -14.29
N PRO A 116 -5.49 -17.11 -15.49
CA PRO A 116 -4.98 -16.16 -16.45
C PRO A 116 -4.87 -14.74 -15.84
N PRO A 117 -3.86 -13.95 -16.23
CA PRO A 117 -3.67 -12.62 -15.67
C PRO A 117 -4.85 -11.71 -16.00
N HIS A 118 -5.24 -10.88 -15.04
CA HIS A 118 -6.21 -9.80 -15.27
C HIS A 118 -5.50 -8.59 -15.89
N ALA A 119 -6.18 -7.90 -16.80
CA ALA A 119 -5.63 -6.70 -17.43
C ALA A 119 -5.67 -5.52 -16.45
N GLU A 120 -4.52 -4.93 -16.17
CA GLU A 120 -4.42 -3.72 -15.37
C GLU A 120 -5.01 -2.50 -16.12
N PRO A 121 -5.58 -1.51 -15.40
CA PRO A 121 -6.15 -0.33 -16.02
C PRO A 121 -5.05 0.47 -16.72
N SER A 122 -5.24 0.72 -18.02
CA SER A 122 -4.31 1.52 -18.82
C SER A 122 -4.66 3.01 -18.72
N PRO A 123 -3.67 3.90 -18.56
CA PRO A 123 -3.91 5.33 -18.56
C PRO A 123 -4.29 5.83 -19.96
N VAL A 124 -5.32 6.66 -20.04
CA VAL A 124 -5.71 7.37 -21.27
C VAL A 124 -5.00 8.73 -21.34
N LEU A 125 -4.62 9.28 -20.19
CA LEU A 125 -3.92 10.55 -20.04
C LEU A 125 -2.83 10.40 -18.98
N THR A 126 -1.67 11.02 -19.18
CA THR A 126 -0.64 11.14 -18.14
C THR A 126 -0.35 12.61 -17.89
N LEU A 127 -0.45 13.04 -16.63
CA LEU A 127 -0.18 14.42 -16.23
C LEU A 127 1.04 14.48 -15.29
N PRO A 128 1.95 15.45 -15.46
CA PRO A 128 2.95 15.74 -14.44
C PRO A 128 2.27 16.39 -13.23
N VAL A 129 2.51 15.84 -12.04
CA VAL A 129 1.93 16.32 -10.79
C VAL A 129 3.06 16.67 -9.83
N THR A 130 3.11 17.94 -9.41
CA THR A 130 4.08 18.42 -8.42
C THR A 130 3.40 18.57 -7.05
N ASN A 131 3.94 17.95 -6.02
CA ASN A 131 3.51 18.20 -4.65
C ASN A 131 4.25 19.42 -4.07
N THR A 132 3.51 20.50 -3.81
CA THR A 132 4.07 21.75 -3.24
C THR A 132 3.98 21.81 -1.71
N ALA A 133 3.39 20.80 -1.06
CA ALA A 133 3.30 20.74 0.40
C ALA A 133 4.63 20.28 1.02
N THR A 134 4.82 20.61 2.30
CA THR A 134 5.94 20.13 3.12
C THR A 134 5.74 18.69 3.63
N VAL A 135 4.58 18.10 3.34
CA VAL A 135 4.19 16.75 3.76
C VAL A 135 3.85 15.89 2.54
N PRO A 136 4.02 14.56 2.63
CA PRO A 136 3.64 13.65 1.55
C PRO A 136 2.11 13.64 1.36
N VAL A 137 1.67 13.49 0.12
CA VAL A 137 0.25 13.36 -0.25
C VAL A 137 0.06 12.07 -1.04
N SER A 138 -0.92 11.25 -0.64
CA SER A 138 -1.28 10.04 -1.38
C SER A 138 -2.70 10.16 -1.92
N VAL A 139 -2.89 9.79 -3.18
CA VAL A 139 -4.20 9.78 -3.85
C VAL A 139 -4.56 8.34 -4.20
N THR A 140 -5.77 7.89 -3.83
CA THR A 140 -6.22 6.50 -4.05
C THR A 140 -6.82 6.29 -5.44
N SER A 141 -6.89 5.03 -5.87
CA SER A 141 -7.30 4.59 -7.22
C SER A 141 -8.64 5.16 -7.72
N HIS A 142 -9.61 5.37 -6.82
CA HIS A 142 -10.99 5.77 -7.16
C HIS A 142 -11.34 7.19 -6.71
N PHE A 143 -10.35 7.96 -6.27
CA PHE A 143 -10.54 9.36 -5.94
C PHE A 143 -10.71 10.19 -7.22
N HIS A 144 -11.66 11.14 -7.23
CA HIS A 144 -11.81 12.07 -8.36
C HIS A 144 -10.59 12.99 -8.42
N PHE A 145 -9.69 12.75 -9.38
CA PHE A 145 -8.34 13.32 -9.37
C PHE A 145 -8.34 14.84 -9.42
N PHE A 146 -9.33 15.43 -10.10
CA PHE A 146 -9.60 16.88 -10.10
C PHE A 146 -9.74 17.49 -8.69
N GLU A 147 -10.29 16.75 -7.73
CA GLU A 147 -10.55 17.21 -6.36
C GLU A 147 -9.40 16.85 -5.41
N ALA A 148 -8.29 16.31 -5.92
CA ALA A 148 -7.14 15.95 -5.09
C ALA A 148 -6.55 17.21 -4.44
N ASN A 149 -5.80 17.00 -3.34
CA ASN A 149 -5.28 18.05 -2.46
C ASN A 149 -4.88 19.34 -3.21
N PRO A 150 -5.32 20.55 -2.75
CA PRO A 150 -5.03 21.83 -3.40
C PRO A 150 -3.54 22.09 -3.67
N ARG A 151 -2.65 21.51 -2.85
CA ARG A 151 -1.19 21.67 -2.95
C ARG A 151 -0.54 20.76 -3.99
N LEU A 152 -1.28 19.84 -4.60
CA LEU A 152 -0.86 19.17 -5.82
C LEU A 152 -1.12 20.10 -6.99
N ARG A 153 -0.06 20.48 -7.70
CA ARG A 153 -0.09 21.33 -8.89
C ARG A 153 -0.03 20.45 -10.14
N PHE A 154 -1.08 20.51 -10.95
CA PHE A 154 -1.24 19.82 -12.22
C PHE A 154 -2.39 20.46 -13.01
N ASP A 155 -2.57 20.10 -14.28
CA ASP A 155 -3.70 20.56 -15.09
C ASP A 155 -5.01 19.94 -14.58
N ARG A 156 -5.78 20.72 -13.80
CA ARG A 156 -7.06 20.25 -13.25
C ARG A 156 -8.14 20.17 -14.31
N ALA A 157 -8.11 21.05 -15.31
CA ALA A 157 -9.09 21.01 -16.38
C ALA A 157 -9.01 19.70 -17.19
N ALA A 158 -7.80 19.15 -17.36
CA ALA A 158 -7.57 17.84 -17.98
C ALA A 158 -7.89 16.66 -17.05
N ALA A 159 -7.80 16.84 -15.73
CA ALA A 159 -8.13 15.81 -14.74
C ALA A 159 -9.61 15.70 -14.36
N TYR A 160 -10.47 16.58 -14.87
CA TYR A 160 -11.90 16.57 -14.59
C TYR A 160 -12.57 15.28 -15.06
N GLY A 161 -13.30 14.61 -14.16
CA GLY A 161 -13.97 13.34 -14.41
C GLY A 161 -13.02 12.14 -14.55
N MET A 162 -11.77 12.29 -14.09
CA MET A 162 -10.74 11.26 -14.15
C MET A 162 -10.38 10.72 -12.77
N ARG A 163 -9.87 9.50 -12.72
CA ARG A 163 -9.28 8.85 -11.53
C ARG A 163 -7.93 8.22 -11.90
N LEU A 164 -7.14 7.79 -10.92
CA LEU A 164 -5.88 7.12 -11.19
C LEU A 164 -6.08 5.78 -11.92
N ALA A 165 -5.29 5.57 -12.97
CA ALA A 165 -5.18 4.30 -13.69
C ALA A 165 -4.18 3.38 -12.97
N VAL A 166 -4.55 2.94 -11.78
CA VAL A 166 -3.79 2.01 -10.92
C VAL A 166 -4.72 0.92 -10.40
N PRO A 167 -4.21 -0.22 -9.90
CA PRO A 167 -5.04 -1.29 -9.37
C PRO A 167 -6.03 -0.78 -8.31
N ALA A 168 -7.23 -1.36 -8.27
CA ALA A 168 -8.24 -0.99 -7.27
C ALA A 168 -7.69 -1.16 -5.85
N GLY A 169 -8.01 -0.24 -4.94
CA GLY A 169 -7.46 -0.19 -3.58
C GLY A 169 -6.03 0.38 -3.46
N SER A 170 -5.29 0.52 -4.56
CA SER A 170 -3.94 1.11 -4.55
C SER A 170 -3.98 2.64 -4.47
N SER A 171 -2.80 3.24 -4.25
CA SER A 171 -2.61 4.69 -4.23
C SER A 171 -1.29 5.12 -4.87
N LEU A 172 -1.24 6.39 -5.29
CA LEU A 172 -0.04 7.04 -5.80
C LEU A 172 0.41 8.09 -4.78
N ARG A 173 1.61 7.89 -4.20
CA ARG A 173 2.19 8.79 -3.18
C ARG A 173 3.16 9.80 -3.78
N PHE A 174 2.96 11.08 -3.52
CA PHE A 174 3.87 12.17 -3.89
C PHE A 174 4.61 12.66 -2.64
N GLY A 175 5.94 12.58 -2.64
CA GLY A 175 6.79 13.16 -1.60
C GLY A 175 6.76 14.70 -1.62
N PRO A 176 7.21 15.38 -0.55
CA PRO A 176 7.33 16.83 -0.54
C PRO A 176 8.24 17.33 -1.67
N GLY A 177 7.76 18.25 -2.51
CA GLY A 177 8.52 18.80 -3.65
C GLY A 177 8.64 17.88 -4.88
N GLU A 178 8.22 16.62 -4.78
CA GLU A 178 8.35 15.64 -5.88
C GLU A 178 7.44 16.03 -7.05
N THR A 179 7.96 15.90 -8.28
CA THR A 179 7.15 15.90 -9.49
C THR A 179 7.15 14.50 -10.09
N ARG A 180 5.97 13.91 -10.27
CA ARG A 180 5.81 12.58 -10.86
C ARG A 180 4.63 12.53 -11.83
N GLY A 181 4.77 11.72 -12.89
CA GLY A 181 3.68 11.43 -13.81
C GLY A 181 2.57 10.62 -13.12
N ALA A 182 1.33 11.07 -13.26
CA ALA A 182 0.13 10.38 -12.83
C ALA A 182 -0.68 9.93 -14.06
N GLY A 183 -0.80 8.61 -14.24
CA GLY A 183 -1.67 8.02 -15.24
C GLY A 183 -3.13 8.07 -14.80
N LEU A 184 -4.00 8.57 -15.67
CA LEU A 184 -5.41 8.81 -15.40
C LEU A 184 -6.31 8.07 -16.39
N THR A 185 -7.46 7.64 -15.90
CA THR A 185 -8.52 7.00 -16.67
C THR A 185 -9.88 7.61 -16.29
N PRO A 186 -10.87 7.69 -17.20
CA PRO A 186 -12.17 8.25 -16.88
C PRO A 186 -12.90 7.49 -15.77
N ILE A 187 -13.66 8.23 -14.95
CA ILE A 187 -14.66 7.61 -14.07
C ILE A 187 -15.73 6.96 -14.96
N GLY A 188 -16.04 5.70 -14.68
CA GLY A 188 -17.08 4.93 -15.38
C GLY A 188 -18.47 5.06 -14.77
N GLY A 189 -19.38 4.16 -15.15
CA GLY A 189 -20.76 4.13 -14.62
C GLY A 189 -21.57 5.37 -15.01
N ALA A 190 -22.45 5.84 -14.12
CA ALA A 190 -23.29 7.02 -14.35
C ALA A 190 -22.54 8.36 -14.30
N ARG A 191 -21.22 8.34 -14.01
CA ARG A 191 -20.36 9.54 -13.96
C ARG A 191 -20.90 10.63 -13.03
N VAL A 192 -21.44 10.22 -11.89
CA VAL A 192 -21.91 11.10 -10.81
C VAL A 192 -20.87 11.09 -9.69
N VAL A 193 -20.41 12.27 -9.29
CA VAL A 193 -19.37 12.46 -8.27
C VAL A 193 -19.97 13.19 -7.08
N ILE A 194 -19.96 12.56 -5.90
CA ILE A 194 -20.52 13.08 -4.64
C ILE A 194 -19.47 12.97 -3.54
N GLY A 195 -19.33 14.00 -2.70
CA GLY A 195 -18.40 14.03 -1.58
C GLY A 195 -17.06 14.66 -1.96
N PHE A 196 -15.96 13.94 -1.79
CA PHE A 196 -14.58 14.42 -2.01
C PHE A 196 -14.33 15.81 -1.40
N ALA A 197 -14.18 16.85 -2.23
CA ALA A 197 -14.00 18.23 -1.80
C ALA A 197 -15.24 19.11 -2.09
N GLY A 198 -16.34 18.50 -2.53
CA GLY A 198 -17.59 19.17 -2.88
C GLY A 198 -17.49 20.10 -4.09
N LEU A 199 -16.48 19.92 -4.95
CA LEU A 199 -16.29 20.80 -6.10
C LEU A 199 -17.27 20.49 -7.23
N VAL A 200 -17.75 19.25 -7.32
CA VAL A 200 -18.76 18.80 -8.30
C VAL A 200 -20.11 18.54 -7.62
N ASP A 201 -20.16 17.58 -6.67
CA ASP A 201 -21.38 17.13 -5.98
C ASP A 201 -22.59 16.91 -6.92
N GLY A 202 -22.36 16.19 -8.01
CA GLY A 202 -23.39 15.91 -9.00
C GLY A 202 -22.89 15.17 -10.25
N PRO A 203 -23.71 15.12 -11.31
CA PRO A 203 -23.33 14.52 -12.60
C PRO A 203 -22.19 15.31 -13.26
N LEU A 204 -21.10 14.63 -13.64
CA LEU A 204 -19.94 15.25 -14.26
C LEU A 204 -20.26 15.91 -15.60
N ASP A 205 -21.18 15.33 -16.35
CA ASP A 205 -21.50 15.70 -17.73
C ASP A 205 -22.72 16.65 -17.82
N ALA A 206 -23.21 17.17 -16.69
CA ALA A 206 -24.29 18.16 -16.70
C ALA A 206 -23.84 19.50 -17.35
N PRO A 207 -24.73 20.21 -18.07
CA PRO A 207 -24.38 21.47 -18.71
C PRO A 207 -23.79 22.48 -17.72
N GLY A 208 -22.57 22.97 -18.00
CA GLY A 208 -21.88 23.94 -17.15
C GLY A 208 -21.17 23.37 -15.91
N ALA A 209 -21.36 22.09 -15.57
CA ALA A 209 -20.78 21.48 -14.36
C ALA A 209 -19.25 21.59 -14.31
N ARG A 210 -18.57 21.31 -15.43
CA ARG A 210 -17.10 21.44 -15.52
C ARG A 210 -16.62 22.88 -15.30
N ALA A 211 -17.30 23.87 -15.88
CA ALA A 211 -16.92 25.27 -15.74
C ALA A 211 -17.13 25.76 -14.30
N GLU A 212 -18.25 25.38 -13.69
CA GLU A 212 -18.55 25.69 -12.29
C GLU A 212 -17.57 25.02 -11.33
N ALA A 213 -17.23 23.76 -11.55
CA ALA A 213 -16.24 23.04 -10.74
C ALA A 213 -14.85 23.69 -10.82
N LEU A 214 -14.40 24.10 -12.01
CA LEU A 214 -13.14 24.84 -12.19
C LEU A 214 -13.16 26.20 -11.48
N ARG A 215 -14.28 26.92 -11.58
CA ARG A 215 -14.48 28.20 -10.87
C ARG A 215 -14.37 28.02 -9.36
N ARG A 216 -15.02 26.98 -8.79
CA ARG A 216 -14.93 26.64 -7.36
C ARG A 216 -13.51 26.24 -6.95
N ALA A 217 -12.86 25.40 -7.75
CA ALA A 217 -11.47 24.99 -7.51
C ALA A 217 -10.52 26.19 -7.43
N ALA A 218 -10.62 27.12 -8.40
CA ALA A 218 -9.83 28.35 -8.41
C ALA A 218 -10.13 29.23 -7.18
N ALA A 219 -11.42 29.42 -6.84
CA ALA A 219 -11.82 30.19 -5.66
C ALA A 219 -11.31 29.59 -4.33
N CYS A 220 -11.17 28.27 -4.27
CA CYS A 220 -10.64 27.55 -3.11
C CYS A 220 -9.10 27.39 -3.13
N GLY A 221 -8.40 27.98 -4.10
CA GLY A 221 -6.92 27.97 -4.17
C GLY A 221 -6.31 26.64 -4.61
N TYR A 222 -7.04 25.85 -5.40
CA TYR A 222 -6.52 24.61 -5.98
C TYR A 222 -5.52 24.94 -7.10
N LEU A 223 -4.26 24.54 -6.91
CA LEU A 223 -3.19 24.84 -7.86
C LEU A 223 -3.48 24.16 -9.21
N GLY A 224 -3.39 24.94 -10.30
CA GLY A 224 -3.64 24.47 -11.67
C GLY A 224 -5.13 24.40 -12.06
N ALA A 225 -6.01 25.05 -11.30
CA ALA A 225 -7.42 25.29 -11.67
C ALA A 225 -7.63 26.54 -12.54
N GLU A 226 -6.63 27.41 -12.63
CA GLU A 226 -6.68 28.63 -13.45
C GLU A 226 -6.56 28.28 -14.94
N ALA A 227 -7.22 29.04 -15.81
CA ALA A 227 -7.07 28.89 -17.26
C ALA A 227 -5.59 29.09 -17.64
N PRO A 228 -5.04 28.31 -18.61
CA PRO A 228 -3.67 28.49 -19.02
C PRO A 228 -3.47 29.93 -19.48
N CYS A 229 -2.61 30.68 -18.78
CA CYS A 229 -2.07 31.93 -19.28
C CYS A 229 -1.39 31.60 -20.61
N THR A 230 -2.05 31.94 -21.72
CA THR A 230 -1.40 31.91 -23.03
C THR A 230 -0.40 33.05 -22.99
N GLU A 231 0.87 32.76 -22.70
CA GLU A 231 1.94 33.74 -22.91
C GLU A 231 1.90 34.14 -24.40
N PRO A 232 1.81 35.44 -24.73
CA PRO A 232 1.82 35.86 -26.12
C PRO A 232 3.19 35.51 -26.72
N ALA A 233 3.16 34.79 -27.85
CA ALA A 233 4.36 34.42 -28.59
C ALA A 233 5.24 35.65 -28.87
N PRO A 234 6.58 35.54 -28.75
CA PRO A 234 7.47 36.65 -29.05
C PRO A 234 7.36 37.03 -30.53
N PRO A 235 7.41 38.33 -30.88
CA PRO A 235 7.26 38.78 -32.25
C PRO A 235 8.52 38.45 -33.06
N GLY A 236 8.33 37.73 -34.17
CA GLY A 236 9.24 37.75 -35.31
C GLY A 236 10.25 36.61 -35.39
N VAL A 237 9.90 35.57 -36.14
CA VAL A 237 10.86 34.87 -37.00
C VAL A 237 10.16 34.62 -38.35
N THR A 238 10.61 35.34 -39.37
CA THR A 238 10.22 35.16 -40.76
C THR A 238 10.66 33.78 -41.26
N PRO A 239 9.81 32.99 -41.95
CA PRO A 239 10.23 31.71 -42.47
C PRO A 239 11.21 31.87 -43.64
N ALA A 240 12.33 31.16 -43.58
CA ALA A 240 13.30 31.02 -44.66
C ALA A 240 12.73 30.15 -45.81
N PRO A 241 13.14 30.38 -47.08
CA PRO A 241 12.57 29.69 -48.23
C PRO A 241 13.03 28.21 -48.29
N PRO A 242 12.25 27.33 -48.96
CA PRO A 242 12.53 25.91 -49.02
C PRO A 242 13.76 25.61 -49.88
N GLY A 243 14.72 24.89 -49.27
CA GLY A 243 15.89 24.34 -49.96
C GLY A 243 15.50 23.23 -50.94
N THR A 244 16.09 23.30 -52.12
CA THR A 244 16.01 22.32 -53.20
C THR A 244 16.51 20.94 -52.77
N THR A 245 15.69 19.93 -53.01
CA THR A 245 16.01 18.51 -52.82
C THR A 245 16.80 18.00 -54.03
N SER A 246 18.05 17.59 -53.85
CA SER A 246 18.80 16.80 -54.82
C SER A 246 18.64 15.31 -54.49
N ALA A 247 18.20 14.54 -55.49
CA ALA A 247 18.00 13.09 -55.45
C ALA A 247 19.32 12.30 -55.27
N PRO A 248 19.29 11.08 -54.72
CA PRO A 248 20.47 10.23 -54.58
C PRO A 248 20.80 9.50 -55.89
N GLU A 249 22.10 9.45 -56.22
CA GLU A 249 22.69 8.61 -57.26
C GLU A 249 22.57 7.12 -56.89
N ALA A 250 22.25 6.32 -57.91
CA ALA A 250 22.16 4.87 -57.87
C ALA A 250 23.54 4.26 -58.12
N ASP A 251 23.88 3.26 -57.30
CA ASP A 251 25.07 2.42 -57.37
C ASP A 251 24.90 1.36 -58.48
N ALA A 252 25.81 1.35 -59.45
CA ALA A 252 26.17 0.24 -60.34
C ALA A 252 27.59 0.46 -60.88
#